data_AF-A0AAU8I2D4-F1
#
_entry.id   AF-A0AAU8I2D4-F1
#
_cell.length_a   1.000
_cell.length_b   1.000
_cell.length_c   1.000
_cell.angle_alpha   90.00
_cell.angle_beta   90.00
_cell.angle_gamma   90.00
#
_symmetry.space_group_name_H-M   'P 1'
#
loop_
_entity.id
_entity.type
_entity.pdbx_description
1 polymer ?
#
loop_
_entity_poly.entity_id
_entity_poly.type
_entity_poly.pdbx_seq_one_letter_code
_entity_poly.pdbx_strand_id
1 'polypeptide(L)'
;MDKRIAKAALTLALSLAAPLAMACTTEPGEFQNEVGVDNGVECGGGGGGGGSTPVYTLQGVIQNQGYESDNRPAGGKRLKIRAYSRFANANNDRVDARYINVRCNAYDPYGNGYTTDYDEEGNGALVDVHFTSNFVYGIYRKITVVCTHHAEYGANTYDATSNAEIEIPY
;
A
#
# COMPACT_ATOMS: atom_id res chain seq x y z
N MET A 1 18.41 -48.25 35.56
CA MET A 1 18.72 -47.40 34.40
C MET A 1 17.51 -47.44 33.50
N ASP A 2 16.63 -46.44 33.60
CA ASP A 2 15.44 -46.33 32.76
C ASP A 2 15.32 -44.92 32.22
N LYS A 3 15.35 -44.85 30.89
CA LYS A 3 15.29 -43.65 30.06
C LYS A 3 13.87 -43.10 30.08
N ARG A 4 13.71 -41.79 30.33
CA ARG A 4 12.52 -41.05 29.88
C ARG A 4 12.98 -39.77 29.17
N ILE A 5 13.17 -39.90 27.86
CA ILE A 5 13.31 -38.79 26.92
C ILE A 5 11.92 -38.17 26.79
N ALA A 6 11.74 -36.99 27.37
CA ALA A 6 10.55 -36.17 27.12
C ALA A 6 10.68 -35.54 25.73
N LYS A 7 9.95 -36.10 24.75
CA LYS A 7 9.74 -35.45 23.46
C LYS A 7 8.75 -34.30 23.67
N ALA A 8 9.25 -33.07 23.73
CA ALA A 8 8.41 -31.89 23.60
C ALA A 8 7.84 -31.86 22.17
N ALA A 9 6.53 -32.06 22.05
CA ALA A 9 5.81 -31.90 20.79
C ALA A 9 5.67 -30.40 20.50
N LEU A 10 6.53 -29.87 19.64
CA LEU A 10 6.39 -28.54 19.07
C LEU A 10 5.32 -28.61 17.98
N THR A 11 4.07 -28.33 18.33
CA THR A 11 2.98 -28.18 17.37
C THR A 11 3.15 -26.86 16.65
N LEU A 12 3.89 -26.88 15.53
CA LEU A 12 3.98 -25.76 14.60
C LEU A 12 2.62 -25.66 13.89
N ALA A 13 1.72 -24.84 14.42
CA ALA A 13 0.48 -24.49 13.74
C ALA A 13 0.83 -23.63 12.52
N LEU A 14 0.97 -24.30 11.38
CA LEU A 14 1.13 -23.69 10.07
C LEU A 14 -0.22 -23.07 9.68
N SER A 15 -0.49 -21.85 10.17
CA SER A 15 -1.62 -21.07 9.67
C SER A 15 -1.31 -20.66 8.24
N LEU A 16 -1.89 -21.38 7.29
CA LEU A 16 -2.04 -20.97 5.90
C LEU A 16 -2.72 -19.59 5.86
N ALA A 17 -1.92 -18.52 5.86
CA ALA A 17 -2.39 -17.22 5.42
C ALA A 17 -2.52 -17.29 3.89
N ALA A 18 -3.73 -17.56 3.43
CA ALA A 18 -4.06 -17.44 2.01
C ALA A 18 -3.86 -15.97 1.58
N PRO A 19 -3.15 -15.68 0.49
CA PRO A 19 -3.17 -14.36 -0.09
C PRO A 19 -4.56 -14.14 -0.71
N LEU A 20 -5.38 -13.29 -0.08
CA LEU A 20 -6.52 -12.66 -0.74
C LEU A 20 -5.97 -11.63 -1.73
N ALA A 21 -5.43 -12.12 -2.85
CA ALA A 21 -5.21 -11.30 -4.02
C ALA A 21 -6.56 -11.11 -4.71
N MET A 22 -7.24 -10.00 -4.43
CA MET A 22 -8.24 -9.45 -5.35
C MET A 22 -7.62 -8.27 -6.07
N ALA A 23 -7.33 -8.47 -7.35
CA ALA A 23 -7.02 -7.42 -8.29
C ALA A 23 -8.23 -6.48 -8.38
N CYS A 24 -8.02 -5.22 -8.02
CA CYS A 24 -8.98 -4.16 -8.33
C CYS A 24 -8.81 -3.82 -9.81
N THR A 25 -9.78 -4.19 -10.64
CA THR A 25 -9.87 -3.69 -12.01
C THR A 25 -10.36 -2.26 -11.96
N THR A 26 -9.46 -1.29 -12.15
CA THR A 26 -9.81 0.09 -12.44
C THR A 26 -10.37 0.12 -13.87
N GLU A 27 -11.64 0.44 -14.03
CA GLU A 27 -12.20 0.80 -15.34
C GLU A 27 -11.57 2.14 -15.77
N PRO A 28 -11.22 2.33 -17.05
CA PRO A 28 -10.56 3.55 -17.51
C PRO A 28 -11.58 4.70 -17.56
N GLY A 29 -11.65 5.47 -16.47
CA GLY A 29 -12.40 6.71 -16.39
C GLY A 29 -11.63 7.84 -17.07
N GLU A 30 -12.27 8.45 -18.07
CA GLU A 30 -11.78 9.55 -18.87
C GLU A 30 -11.30 10.74 -18.01
N PHE A 31 -10.19 11.34 -18.42
CA PHE A 31 -9.75 12.64 -17.92
C PHE A 31 -10.81 13.70 -18.23
N GLN A 32 -11.49 14.22 -17.21
CA GLN A 32 -12.11 15.53 -17.30
C GLN A 32 -11.70 16.41 -16.11
N ASN A 33 -11.28 17.60 -16.50
CA ASN A 33 -10.59 18.60 -15.73
C ASN A 33 -11.64 19.46 -15.04
N GLU A 34 -12.29 18.98 -13.98
CA GLU A 34 -13.28 19.76 -13.25
C GLU A 34 -13.11 19.56 -11.73
N VAL A 35 -13.04 20.68 -11.00
CA VAL A 35 -13.19 20.73 -9.55
C VAL A 35 -14.65 20.37 -9.24
N GLY A 36 -14.92 19.07 -9.20
CA GLY A 36 -16.20 18.48 -8.84
C GLY A 36 -16.08 17.77 -7.50
N VAL A 37 -16.90 18.20 -6.52
CA VAL A 37 -17.09 17.48 -5.26
C VAL A 37 -17.89 16.21 -5.59
N ASP A 38 -17.21 15.08 -5.75
CA ASP A 38 -17.85 13.77 -5.77
C ASP A 38 -17.54 13.01 -4.49
N ASN A 39 -18.59 12.82 -3.71
CA ASN A 39 -18.64 11.96 -2.54
C ASN A 39 -18.45 10.51 -2.95
N GLY A 40 -17.56 9.81 -2.24
CA GLY A 40 -17.72 8.38 -1.96
C GLY A 40 -17.14 7.41 -2.99
N VAL A 41 -15.85 7.11 -2.86
CA VAL A 41 -15.39 5.72 -2.99
C VAL A 41 -15.13 5.23 -1.58
N GLU A 42 -16.20 4.83 -0.88
CA GLU A 42 -16.06 3.94 0.26
C GLU A 42 -15.54 2.61 -0.30
N CYS A 43 -14.30 2.26 0.01
CA CYS A 43 -13.85 0.88 -0.05
C CYS A 43 -14.63 0.10 1.03
N GLY A 44 -15.88 -0.24 0.71
CA GLY A 44 -16.80 -0.98 1.55
C GLY A 44 -16.23 -2.34 1.91
N GLY A 45 -16.13 -2.59 3.20
CA GLY A 45 -15.69 -3.85 3.77
C GLY A 45 -16.70 -4.99 3.60
N GLY A 46 -16.18 -6.20 3.75
CA GLY A 46 -16.93 -7.39 4.15
C GLY A 46 -15.94 -8.27 4.91
N GLY A 47 -16.24 -8.84 6.08
CA GLY A 47 -17.47 -8.99 6.82
C GLY A 47 -17.39 -10.36 7.50
N GLY A 48 -17.28 -10.40 8.83
CA GLY A 48 -17.32 -11.65 9.59
C GLY A 48 -16.52 -11.63 10.88
N GLY A 49 -17.18 -11.29 11.98
CA GLY A 49 -16.63 -11.49 13.32
C GLY A 49 -17.14 -10.43 14.28
N GLY A 50 -18.05 -10.81 15.19
CA GLY A 50 -18.40 -9.97 16.33
C GLY A 50 -17.13 -9.66 17.11
N GLY A 51 -16.72 -8.40 17.08
CA GLY A 51 -15.47 -7.95 17.66
C GLY A 51 -15.47 -6.44 17.71
N SER A 52 -15.17 -5.90 18.88
CA SER A 52 -15.05 -4.47 19.16
C SER A 52 -14.44 -3.74 17.97
N THR A 53 -15.10 -2.67 17.50
CA THR A 53 -14.54 -1.77 16.50
C THR A 53 -13.11 -1.39 16.91
N PRO A 54 -12.10 -1.56 16.03
CA PRO A 54 -10.74 -1.20 16.37
C PRO A 54 -10.70 0.28 16.77
N VAL A 55 -10.18 0.56 17.97
CA VAL A 55 -10.16 1.93 18.54
C VAL A 55 -9.31 2.87 17.67
N TYR A 56 -8.33 2.30 16.95
CA TYR A 56 -7.45 3.00 16.03
C TYR A 56 -7.24 2.18 14.76
N THR A 57 -7.03 2.87 13.65
CA THR A 57 -6.85 2.28 12.31
C THR A 57 -5.67 2.92 11.61
N LEU A 58 -4.81 2.10 10.98
CA LEU A 58 -3.79 2.54 10.05
C LEU A 58 -4.29 2.33 8.62
N GLN A 59 -4.29 3.40 7.83
CA GLN A 59 -4.70 3.38 6.43
C GLN A 59 -3.51 3.72 5.53
N GLY A 60 -3.37 2.94 4.45
CA GLY A 60 -2.41 3.21 3.39
C GLY A 60 -3.12 3.75 2.15
N VAL A 61 -2.60 4.83 1.56
CA VAL A 61 -3.15 5.43 0.34
C VAL A 61 -2.05 5.59 -0.70
N ILE A 62 -2.36 5.23 -1.95
CA ILE A 62 -1.49 5.42 -3.12
C ILE A 62 -2.20 6.37 -4.07
N GLN A 63 -1.49 7.39 -4.55
CA GLN A 63 -1.97 8.41 -5.48
C GLN A 63 -1.05 8.49 -6.69
N ASN A 64 -1.64 8.44 -7.88
CA ASN A 64 -0.98 8.77 -9.13
C ASN A 64 -0.93 10.30 -9.28
N GLN A 65 0.27 10.88 -9.35
CA GLN A 65 0.50 12.32 -9.55
C GLN A 65 0.75 12.68 -11.02
N GLY A 66 0.54 11.74 -11.94
CA GLY A 66 0.74 11.91 -13.37
C GLY A 66 1.96 11.14 -13.87
N TYR A 67 2.45 11.51 -15.05
CA TYR A 67 3.55 10.83 -15.72
C TYR A 67 4.59 11.80 -16.28
N GLU A 68 5.80 11.30 -16.47
CA GLU A 68 6.86 11.94 -17.24
C GLU A 68 7.12 11.14 -18.51
N SER A 69 7.28 11.84 -19.62
CA SER A 69 7.64 11.25 -20.91
C SER A 69 9.10 11.54 -21.22
N ASP A 70 9.83 10.52 -21.67
CA ASP A 70 11.14 10.66 -22.30
C ASP A 70 10.93 11.12 -23.76
N ASN A 71 11.54 12.26 -24.11
CA ASN A 71 11.44 12.85 -25.45
C ASN A 71 12.34 12.16 -26.50
N ARG A 72 13.03 11.07 -26.12
CA ARG A 72 13.84 10.28 -27.05
C ARG A 72 12.98 9.49 -28.04
N PRO A 73 13.54 9.05 -29.19
CA PRO A 73 12.80 8.30 -30.21
C PRO A 73 12.11 7.02 -29.71
N ALA A 74 12.64 6.41 -28.63
CA ALA A 74 12.02 5.23 -28.00
C ALA A 74 10.81 5.56 -27.11
N GLY A 75 10.62 6.83 -26.72
CA GLY A 75 9.38 7.35 -26.12
C GLY A 75 8.92 6.65 -24.85
N GLY A 76 9.77 6.55 -23.83
CA GLY A 76 9.40 5.93 -22.56
C GLY A 76 8.52 6.83 -21.70
N LYS A 77 7.69 6.24 -20.83
CA LYS A 77 6.95 6.98 -19.79
C LYS A 77 7.23 6.40 -18.41
N ARG A 78 7.17 7.22 -17.38
CA ARG A 78 7.21 6.79 -15.97
C ARG A 78 6.15 7.51 -15.16
N LEU A 79 5.61 6.85 -14.13
CA LEU A 79 4.63 7.43 -13.23
C LEU A 79 5.30 8.24 -12.13
N LYS A 80 4.63 9.30 -11.68
CA LYS A 80 4.89 9.99 -10.42
C LYS A 80 3.92 9.45 -9.38
N ILE A 81 4.44 8.96 -8.28
CA ILE A 81 3.66 8.26 -7.26
C ILE A 81 3.85 8.99 -5.95
N ARG A 82 2.74 9.28 -5.27
CA ARG A 82 2.73 9.65 -3.86
C ARG A 82 2.01 8.57 -3.09
N ALA A 83 2.57 8.14 -1.97
CA ALA A 83 1.89 7.23 -1.08
C ALA A 83 2.06 7.68 0.36
N TYR A 84 1.05 7.45 1.20
CA TYR A 84 1.11 7.88 2.59
C TYR A 84 0.45 6.90 3.55
N SER A 85 0.99 6.86 4.76
CA SER A 85 0.41 6.21 5.93
C SER A 85 -0.40 7.24 6.70
N ARG A 86 -1.62 6.90 7.09
CA ARG A 86 -2.47 7.75 7.94
C ARG A 86 -2.98 6.97 9.13
N PHE A 87 -2.61 7.40 10.33
CA PHE A 87 -3.08 6.81 11.57
C PHE A 87 -4.23 7.63 12.15
N ALA A 88 -5.34 6.96 12.46
CA ALA A 88 -6.56 7.61 12.91
C ALA A 88 -7.29 6.84 14.02
N ASN A 89 -8.09 7.55 14.82
CA ASN A 89 -9.01 6.94 15.79
C ASN A 89 -10.29 6.42 15.10
N ALA A 90 -11.19 5.82 15.89
CA ALA A 90 -12.49 5.34 15.42
C ALA A 90 -13.41 6.43 14.81
N ASN A 91 -13.20 7.70 15.13
CA ASN A 91 -13.93 8.85 14.55
C ASN A 91 -13.25 9.40 13.29
N ASN A 92 -12.22 8.73 12.79
CA ASN A 92 -11.41 9.17 11.66
C ASN A 92 -10.60 10.46 11.93
N ASP A 93 -10.35 10.84 13.19
CA ASP A 93 -9.45 11.94 13.53
C ASP A 93 -7.99 11.45 13.50
N ARG A 94 -7.08 12.32 13.04
CA ARG A 94 -5.64 12.02 13.06
C ARG A 94 -5.14 11.89 14.50
N VAL A 95 -4.34 10.87 14.75
CA VAL A 95 -3.70 10.63 16.05
C VAL A 95 -2.21 10.42 15.82
N ASP A 96 -1.39 11.07 16.62
CA ASP A 96 0.06 10.91 16.54
C ASP A 96 0.46 9.52 17.06
N ALA A 97 1.07 8.73 16.20
CA ALA A 97 1.70 7.47 16.57
C ALA A 97 3.08 7.76 17.16
N ARG A 98 3.54 6.94 18.12
CA ARG A 98 4.91 7.03 18.65
C ARG A 98 5.94 6.88 17.52
N TYR A 99 5.62 6.03 16.56
CA TYR A 99 6.39 5.79 15.36
C TYR A 99 5.43 5.46 14.22
N ILE A 100 5.68 5.99 13.04
CA ILE A 100 4.96 5.66 11.81
C ILE A 100 5.94 5.63 10.64
N ASN A 101 5.77 4.65 9.74
CA ASN A 101 6.55 4.60 8.51
C ASN A 101 5.70 4.18 7.31
N VAL A 102 6.26 4.40 6.14
CA VAL A 102 5.79 3.85 4.88
C VAL A 102 6.98 3.38 4.06
N ARG A 103 6.86 2.20 3.46
CA ARG A 103 7.77 1.71 2.43
C ARG A 103 6.99 1.34 1.20
N CYS A 104 7.37 1.89 0.05
CA CYS A 104 6.72 1.61 -1.20
C CYS A 104 7.69 1.05 -2.24
N ASN A 105 7.15 0.24 -3.14
CA ASN A 105 7.84 -0.26 -4.31
C ASN A 105 6.94 -0.15 -5.52
N ALA A 106 7.48 0.31 -6.65
CA ALA A 106 6.80 0.30 -7.95
C ALA A 106 7.52 -0.62 -8.93
N TYR A 107 6.78 -1.58 -9.49
CA TYR A 107 7.24 -2.64 -10.35
C TYR A 107 6.64 -2.52 -11.75
N ASP A 108 7.45 -2.74 -12.78
CA ASP A 108 6.98 -3.07 -14.13
C ASP A 108 7.02 -4.60 -14.27
N PRO A 109 5.89 -5.29 -14.50
CA PRO A 109 5.87 -6.75 -14.60
C PRO A 109 6.72 -7.31 -15.76
N TYR A 110 7.10 -6.46 -16.72
CA TYR A 110 7.92 -6.84 -17.87
C TYR A 110 9.31 -6.20 -17.88
N GLY A 111 9.57 -5.30 -16.94
CA GLY A 111 10.83 -4.57 -16.81
C GLY A 111 11.77 -5.27 -15.84
N ASN A 112 13.07 -5.13 -16.07
CA ASN A 112 14.08 -5.58 -15.11
C ASN A 112 14.31 -4.49 -14.06
N GLY A 113 13.45 -4.43 -13.04
CA GLY A 113 13.70 -3.61 -11.86
C GLY A 113 12.45 -3.09 -11.17
N TYR A 114 12.69 -2.44 -10.04
CA TYR A 114 11.70 -1.70 -9.27
C TYR A 114 12.32 -0.41 -8.75
N THR A 115 11.46 0.55 -8.45
CA THR A 115 11.83 1.76 -7.72
C THR A 115 11.23 1.66 -6.34
N THR A 116 11.90 2.20 -5.34
CA THR A 116 11.44 2.15 -3.95
C THR A 116 11.65 3.50 -3.28
N ASP A 117 10.80 3.79 -2.32
CA ASP A 117 10.95 4.94 -1.45
C ASP A 117 10.46 4.58 -0.04
N TYR A 118 11.01 5.28 0.95
CA TYR A 118 10.80 5.02 2.36
C TYR A 118 10.87 6.32 3.14
N ASP A 119 9.90 6.52 4.02
CA ASP A 119 9.93 7.61 4.98
C ASP A 119 9.38 7.15 6.33
N GLU A 120 9.83 7.82 7.39
CA GLU A 120 9.45 7.53 8.78
C GLU A 120 9.43 8.78 9.64
N GLU A 121 8.55 8.78 10.64
CA GLU A 121 8.42 9.87 11.60
C GLU A 121 8.16 9.31 13.00
N GLY A 122 8.79 9.95 13.99
CA GLY A 122 8.48 9.73 15.39
C GLY A 122 7.48 10.77 15.89
N ASN A 123 6.49 10.34 16.66
CA ASN A 123 5.39 11.21 17.14
C ASN A 123 4.60 11.89 16.00
N GLY A 124 4.38 11.17 14.90
CA GLY A 124 3.68 11.66 13.71
C GLY A 124 2.37 10.91 13.44
N ALA A 125 1.40 11.60 12.84
CA ALA A 125 0.12 11.00 12.42
C ALA A 125 0.05 10.66 10.92
N LEU A 126 0.99 11.20 10.12
CA LEU A 126 1.01 11.04 8.67
C LEU A 126 2.45 11.07 8.18
N VAL A 127 2.82 10.08 7.38
CA VAL A 127 4.11 9.99 6.70
C VAL A 127 3.86 9.73 5.22
N ASP A 128 4.61 10.39 4.34
CA ASP A 128 4.40 10.27 2.91
C ASP A 128 5.69 10.24 2.07
N VAL A 129 5.67 9.39 1.05
CA VAL A 129 6.77 9.20 0.09
C VAL A 129 6.39 9.72 -1.28
N HIS A 130 7.40 10.20 -2.02
CA HIS A 130 7.25 10.76 -3.35
C HIS A 130 8.34 10.22 -4.26
N PHE A 131 7.95 9.35 -5.18
CA PHE A 131 8.90 8.68 -6.04
C PHE A 131 8.36 8.45 -7.44
N THR A 132 9.26 8.18 -8.37
CA THR A 132 8.90 7.87 -9.75
C THR A 132 9.11 6.39 -10.03
N SER A 133 8.23 5.79 -10.85
CA SER A 133 8.44 4.43 -11.35
C SER A 133 9.66 4.34 -12.27
N ASN A 134 10.03 3.12 -12.64
CA ASN A 134 10.90 2.90 -13.79
C ASN A 134 10.25 3.48 -15.07
N PHE A 135 11.10 3.87 -16.02
CA PHE A 135 10.63 4.12 -17.39
C PHE A 135 10.19 2.81 -18.02
N VAL A 136 8.96 2.80 -18.54
CA VAL A 136 8.42 1.72 -19.35
C VAL A 136 8.39 2.17 -20.80
N TYR A 137 8.63 1.21 -21.70
CA TYR A 137 8.60 1.41 -23.14
C TYR A 137 7.61 0.43 -23.76
N GLY A 138 6.85 0.91 -24.75
CA GLY A 138 5.82 0.14 -25.43
C GLY A 138 4.39 0.51 -25.02
N ILE A 139 3.43 -0.14 -25.67
CA ILE A 139 2.00 0.17 -25.58
C ILE A 139 1.36 -0.69 -24.47
N TYR A 140 0.39 -0.13 -23.73
CA TYR A 140 -0.40 -0.81 -22.69
C TYR A 140 0.44 -1.39 -21.54
N ARG A 141 1.35 -0.57 -20.99
CA ARG A 141 2.14 -0.94 -19.82
C ARG A 141 1.41 -0.57 -18.54
N LYS A 142 1.57 -1.40 -17.52
CA LYS A 142 1.05 -1.14 -16.18
C LYS A 142 2.21 -1.11 -15.19
N ILE A 143 2.07 -0.29 -14.16
CA ILE A 143 2.96 -0.30 -13.01
C ILE A 143 2.15 -0.76 -11.80
N THR A 144 2.68 -1.74 -11.09
CA THR A 144 2.13 -2.18 -9.81
C THR A 144 2.87 -1.48 -8.69
N VAL A 145 2.15 -0.76 -7.83
CA VAL A 145 2.68 -0.13 -6.63
C VAL A 145 2.22 -0.92 -5.42
N VAL A 146 3.16 -1.31 -4.56
CA VAL A 146 2.92 -2.01 -3.30
C VAL A 146 3.55 -1.22 -2.17
N CYS A 147 2.77 -0.87 -1.17
CA CYS A 147 3.23 -0.15 0.01
C CYS A 147 2.91 -0.92 1.29
N THR A 148 3.89 -1.01 2.18
CA THR A 148 3.72 -1.50 3.55
C THR A 148 3.74 -0.31 4.49
N HIS A 149 2.81 -0.30 5.43
CA HIS A 149 2.60 0.77 6.40
C HIS A 149 2.72 0.18 7.79
N HIS A 150 3.42 0.89 8.68
CA HIS A 150 3.57 0.48 10.06
C HIS A 150 3.35 1.68 10.99
N ALA A 151 2.68 1.46 12.12
CA ALA A 151 2.55 2.45 13.18
C ALA A 151 2.55 1.81 14.57
N GLU A 152 3.14 2.49 15.55
CA GLU A 152 3.14 2.11 16.96
C GLU A 152 2.34 3.11 17.80
N TYR A 153 1.36 2.63 18.56
CA TYR A 153 0.60 3.49 19.48
C TYR A 153 0.38 2.79 20.82
N GLY A 154 0.85 3.44 21.90
CA GLY A 154 0.88 2.83 23.22
C GLY A 154 1.73 1.55 23.23
N ALA A 155 1.09 0.42 23.51
CA ALA A 155 1.69 -0.92 23.50
C ALA A 155 1.32 -1.75 22.24
N ASN A 156 0.56 -1.17 21.31
CA ASN A 156 0.05 -1.86 20.13
C ASN A 156 0.84 -1.47 18.88
N THR A 157 0.94 -2.42 17.95
CA THR A 157 1.43 -2.21 16.58
C THR A 157 0.28 -2.33 15.60
N TYR A 158 0.35 -1.54 14.53
CA TYR A 158 -0.62 -1.51 13.45
C TYR A 158 0.13 -1.66 12.14
N ASP A 159 -0.24 -2.67 11.36
CA ASP A 159 0.36 -2.95 10.07
C ASP A 159 -0.73 -2.95 8.99
N ALA A 160 -0.44 -2.33 7.86
CA ALA A 160 -1.33 -2.33 6.70
C ALA A 160 -0.52 -2.49 5.42
N THR A 161 -1.17 -2.99 4.37
CA THR A 161 -0.60 -3.04 3.02
C THR A 161 -1.59 -2.41 2.06
N SER A 162 -1.10 -1.53 1.17
CA SER A 162 -1.88 -0.98 0.08
C SER A 162 -1.25 -1.36 -1.26
N ASN A 163 -2.10 -1.61 -2.25
CA ASN A 163 -1.69 -2.04 -3.58
C ASN A 163 -2.48 -1.24 -4.63
N ALA A 164 -1.81 -0.81 -5.69
CA ALA A 164 -2.44 -0.14 -6.82
C ALA A 164 -1.82 -0.61 -8.14
N GLU A 165 -2.64 -0.84 -9.15
CA GLU A 165 -2.20 -1.07 -10.53
C GLU A 165 -2.58 0.15 -11.36
N ILE A 166 -1.59 0.77 -12.01
CA ILE A 166 -1.80 2.01 -12.76
C ILE A 166 -1.38 1.78 -14.21
N GLU A 167 -2.34 1.98 -15.11
CA GLU A 167 -2.08 1.94 -16.56
C GLU A 167 -1.38 3.21 -17.02
N ILE A 168 -0.37 3.05 -17.86
CA ILE A 168 0.37 4.18 -18.45
C ILE A 168 -0.29 4.53 -19.80
N PRO A 169 -0.78 5.77 -19.97
CA PRO A 169 -1.46 6.17 -21.18
C PRO A 169 -0.50 6.23 -22.38
N TYR A 170 -1.03 6.06 -23.59
CA TYR A 170 -0.28 6.22 -24.85
C TYR A 170 0.18 7.65 -25.07
#